data_AF-A0A496XFJ2-F1
#
_entry.id   AF-A0A496XFJ2-F1
#
_cell.length_a   1.000
_cell.length_b   1.000
_cell.length_c   1.000
_cell.angle_alpha   90.00
_cell.angle_beta   90.00
_cell.angle_gamma   90.00
#
_symmetry.space_group_name_H-M   'P 1'
#
loop_
_entity.id
_entity.type
_entity.pdbx_description
1 polymer ?
#
loop_
_entity_poly.entity_id
_entity_poly.type
_entity_poly.pdbx_seq_one_letter_code
_entity_poly.pdbx_strand_id
1 'polypeptide(L)'
;CKDSTAATEGPALLRKPQVQTYLEQQGEKVAERAEINAQWVLEEAVRLYRMAIGEIHAIQERIVEKQYEDGSTYCETERYELCNTDLRAALRALEMIGKHIAVQAFSQKVEVTHTHHLEQLLAKRASQVEQAANRKLELVE
;
A
#
# COMPACT_ATOMS: atom_id res chain seq x y z
N CYS A 1 -17.44 7.62 -29.80
CA CYS A 1 -16.93 7.13 -28.50
C CYS A 1 -15.67 6.30 -28.75
N LYS A 2 -14.49 6.87 -28.54
CA LYS A 2 -13.19 6.15 -28.60
C LYS A 2 -12.78 5.61 -27.23
N ASP A 3 -13.58 5.89 -26.21
CA ASP A 3 -13.26 5.66 -24.81
C ASP A 3 -13.28 4.17 -24.44
N SER A 4 -14.10 3.36 -25.13
CA SER A 4 -14.11 1.90 -24.90
C SER A 4 -12.81 1.24 -25.35
N THR A 5 -12.20 1.73 -26.43
CA THR A 5 -10.93 1.22 -26.97
C THR A 5 -9.75 1.58 -26.07
N ALA A 6 -9.75 2.79 -25.50
CA ALA A 6 -8.71 3.20 -24.54
C ALA A 6 -8.72 2.34 -23.27
N ALA A 7 -9.92 1.98 -22.77
CA ALA A 7 -10.07 1.13 -21.59
C ALA A 7 -9.59 -0.31 -21.81
N THR A 8 -9.72 -0.85 -23.02
CA THR A 8 -9.25 -2.21 -23.36
C THR A 8 -7.75 -2.25 -23.66
N GLU A 9 -7.20 -1.26 -24.39
CA GLU A 9 -5.81 -1.27 -24.83
C GLU A 9 -4.84 -0.72 -23.78
N GLY A 10 -5.29 0.19 -22.91
CA GLY A 10 -4.47 0.83 -21.88
C GLY A 10 -3.73 -0.16 -20.96
N PRO A 11 -4.40 -1.15 -20.36
CA PRO A 11 -3.75 -2.15 -19.51
C PRO A 11 -2.70 -2.99 -20.25
N ALA A 12 -2.91 -3.29 -21.53
CA ALA A 12 -1.96 -4.04 -22.34
C ALA A 12 -0.69 -3.21 -22.62
N LEU A 13 -0.84 -1.90 -22.84
CA LEU A 13 0.29 -0.97 -23.02
C LEU A 13 1.10 -0.78 -21.73
N LEU A 14 0.45 -0.69 -20.57
CA LEU A 14 1.11 -0.54 -19.26
C LEU A 14 1.91 -1.78 -18.84
N ARG A 15 1.63 -2.95 -19.42
CA ARG A 15 2.41 -4.17 -19.19
C ARG A 15 3.68 -4.27 -20.04
N LYS A 16 3.87 -3.38 -21.02
CA LYS A 16 5.08 -3.39 -21.85
C LYS A 16 6.29 -2.97 -20.99
N PRO A 17 7.38 -3.75 -20.97
CA PRO A 17 8.54 -3.44 -20.12
C PRO A 17 9.11 -2.04 -20.36
N GLN A 18 9.18 -1.61 -21.63
CA GLN A 18 9.66 -0.28 -22.02
C GLN A 18 8.83 0.86 -21.37
N VAL A 19 7.51 0.67 -21.28
CA VAL A 19 6.60 1.65 -20.67
C VAL A 19 6.78 1.66 -19.16
N GLN A 20 6.94 0.48 -18.54
CA GLN A 20 7.17 0.38 -17.09
C GLN A 20 8.47 1.05 -16.67
N THR A 21 9.58 0.76 -17.35
CA THR A 21 10.87 1.40 -17.06
C THR A 21 10.80 2.91 -17.22
N TYR A 22 10.10 3.41 -18.25
CA TYR A 22 9.92 4.84 -18.41
C TYR A 22 9.10 5.44 -17.25
N LEU A 23 8.01 4.79 -16.83
CA LEU A 23 7.19 5.27 -15.71
C LEU A 23 7.96 5.27 -14.38
N GLU A 24 8.77 4.24 -14.12
CA GLU A 24 9.64 4.16 -12.94
C GLU A 24 10.63 5.33 -12.91
N GLN A 25 11.32 5.58 -14.03
CA GLN A 25 12.25 6.72 -14.15
C GLN A 25 11.57 8.07 -13.97
N GLN A 26 10.34 8.24 -14.48
CA GLN A 26 9.59 9.48 -14.25
C GLN A 26 9.15 9.60 -12.78
N GLY A 27 8.76 8.49 -12.16
CA GLY A 27 8.43 8.43 -10.73
C GLY A 27 9.60 8.86 -9.86
N GLU A 28 10.80 8.34 -10.12
CA GLU A 28 12.03 8.72 -9.41
C GLU A 28 12.35 10.21 -9.57
N LYS A 29 12.27 10.75 -10.80
CA LYS A 29 12.50 12.19 -11.04
C LYS A 29 11.50 13.08 -10.30
N VAL A 30 10.24 12.67 -10.21
CA VAL A 30 9.23 13.43 -9.47
C VAL A 30 9.50 13.35 -7.96
N ALA A 31 9.83 12.17 -7.44
CA ALA A 31 10.18 11.97 -6.04
C ALA A 31 11.41 12.80 -5.64
N GLU A 32 12.44 12.83 -6.49
CA GLU A 32 13.64 13.65 -6.29
C GLU A 32 13.32 15.14 -6.30
N ARG A 33 12.51 15.62 -7.27
CA ARG A 33 12.08 17.02 -7.34
C ARG A 33 11.20 17.45 -6.18
N ALA A 34 10.40 16.54 -5.64
CA ALA A 34 9.56 16.79 -4.49
C ALA A 34 10.31 16.56 -3.16
N GLU A 35 11.56 16.11 -3.22
CA GLU A 35 12.40 15.74 -2.06
C GLU A 35 11.75 14.69 -1.15
N ILE A 36 10.82 13.89 -1.69
CA ILE A 36 10.12 12.83 -0.97
C ILE A 36 11.00 11.59 -0.97
N ASN A 37 11.91 11.52 0.00
CA ASN A 37 12.74 10.34 0.24
C ASN A 37 12.20 9.51 1.44
N ALA A 38 12.76 8.31 1.64
CA ALA A 38 12.30 7.43 2.72
C ALA A 38 12.43 8.06 4.11
N GLN A 39 13.49 8.85 4.33
CA GLN A 39 13.70 9.56 5.58
C GLN A 39 12.58 10.58 5.83
N TRP A 40 12.26 11.41 4.83
CA TRP A 40 11.18 12.39 4.89
C TRP A 40 9.85 11.73 5.23
N VAL A 41 9.52 10.61 4.59
CA VAL A 41 8.28 9.87 4.86
C VAL A 41 8.21 9.36 6.30
N LEU A 42 9.33 8.90 6.87
CA LEU A 42 9.37 8.43 8.25
C LEU A 42 9.24 9.57 9.25
N GLU A 43 9.93 10.69 9.01
CA GLU A 43 9.81 11.89 9.83
C GLU A 43 8.37 12.40 9.85
N GLU A 44 7.72 12.41 8.69
CA GLU A 44 6.33 12.83 8.55
C GLU A 44 5.36 11.82 9.20
N ALA A 45 5.64 10.51 9.13
CA ALA A 45 4.86 9.50 9.84
C ALA A 45 4.94 9.68 11.36
N VAL A 46 6.11 10.01 11.91
CA VAL A 46 6.27 10.33 13.35
C VAL A 46 5.45 11.58 13.70
N ARG A 47 5.50 12.63 12.86
CA ARG A 47 4.71 13.85 13.05
C ARG A 47 3.20 13.55 13.09
N LEU A 48 2.72 12.76 12.13
CA LEU A 48 1.32 12.33 12.05
C LEU A 48 0.90 11.51 13.26
N TYR A 49 1.74 10.57 13.71
CA TYR A 49 1.49 9.80 14.93
C TYR A 49 1.28 10.72 16.13
N ARG A 50 2.21 11.67 16.36
CA ARG A 50 2.15 12.61 17.48
C ARG A 50 0.93 13.52 17.42
N MET A 51 0.55 14.00 16.24
CA MET A 51 -0.69 14.78 16.06
C MET A 51 -1.93 13.93 16.35
N ALA A 52 -1.95 12.70 15.83
CA ALA A 52 -3.08 11.79 15.95
C ALA A 52 -3.35 11.32 17.38
N ILE A 53 -2.33 11.24 18.24
CA ILE A 53 -2.49 10.94 19.66
C ILE A 53 -2.73 12.20 20.52
N GLY A 54 -2.70 13.40 19.93
CA GLY A 54 -2.86 14.66 20.65
C GLY A 54 -1.63 15.10 21.44
N GLU A 55 -0.43 14.63 21.08
CA GLU A 55 0.83 15.15 21.65
C GLU A 55 1.19 16.50 21.02
N ILE A 56 0.91 16.65 19.71
CA ILE A 56 1.10 17.90 18.97
C ILE A 56 -0.28 18.48 18.63
N HIS A 57 -0.52 19.71 19.09
CA HIS A 57 -1.75 20.44 18.85
C HIS A 57 -1.60 21.36 17.64
N ALA A 58 -2.54 21.30 16.71
CA ALA A 58 -2.63 22.30 15.64
C ALA A 58 -3.44 23.50 16.15
N ILE A 59 -2.90 24.70 16.00
CA ILE A 59 -3.64 25.93 16.30
C ILE A 59 -4.33 26.38 15.03
N GLN A 60 -5.65 26.55 15.10
CA GLN A 60 -6.42 27.17 14.04
C GLN A 60 -6.84 28.57 14.48
N GLU A 61 -6.52 29.55 13.65
CA GLU A 61 -6.99 30.92 13.79
C GLU A 61 -8.19 31.16 12.88
N ARG A 62 -9.26 31.70 13.45
CA ARG A 62 -10.43 32.17 12.70
C ARG A 62 -10.64 33.65 12.99
N ILE A 63 -10.68 34.46 11.94
CA ILE A 63 -11.11 35.86 12.05
C ILE A 63 -12.63 35.88 12.05
N VAL A 64 -13.22 36.43 13.10
CA VAL A 64 -14.67 36.55 13.27
C VAL A 64 -15.04 38.01 13.33
N GLU A 65 -15.97 38.41 12.48
CA GLU A 65 -16.58 39.73 12.56
C GLU A 65 -17.68 39.71 13.62
N LYS A 66 -17.60 40.63 14.58
CA LYS A 66 -18.56 40.82 15.66
C LYS A 66 -19.08 42.25 15.64
N GLN A 67 -20.25 42.46 16.21
CA GLN A 67 -20.90 43.77 16.29
C GLN A 67 -20.88 44.27 17.74
N TYR A 68 -20.60 45.55 17.91
CA TYR A 68 -20.81 46.26 19.17
C TYR A 68 -22.30 46.60 19.37
N GLU A 69 -22.69 46.96 20.59
CA GLU A 69 -24.06 47.38 20.91
C GLU A 69 -24.50 48.64 20.16
N ASP A 70 -23.54 49.48 19.73
CA ASP A 70 -23.78 50.68 18.93
C ASP A 70 -23.95 50.42 17.42
N GLY A 71 -23.86 49.15 17.00
CA GLY A 71 -24.00 48.72 15.61
C GLY A 71 -22.72 48.83 14.76
N SER A 72 -21.60 49.28 15.32
CA SER A 72 -20.31 49.23 14.64
C SER A 72 -19.72 47.80 14.66
N THR A 73 -18.92 47.42 13.65
CA THR A 73 -18.32 46.08 13.56
C THR A 73 -16.83 46.09 13.88
N TYR A 74 -16.34 44.99 14.44
CA TYR A 74 -14.92 44.74 14.68
C TYR A 74 -14.56 43.30 14.33
N CYS A 75 -13.28 43.08 14.04
CA CYS A 75 -12.73 41.76 13.81
C CYS A 75 -12.02 41.27 15.07
N GLU A 76 -12.35 40.06 15.51
CA GLU A 76 -11.64 39.36 16.58
C GLU A 76 -11.01 38.09 16.01
N THR A 77 -9.76 37.79 16.42
CA THR A 77 -9.10 36.55 16.07
C THR A 77 -9.35 35.53 17.17
N GLU A 78 -10.18 34.53 16.88
CA GLU A 78 -10.41 33.39 17.76
C GLU A 78 -9.38 32.29 17.46
N ARG A 79 -8.65 31.85 18.49
CA ARG A 79 -7.67 30.76 18.42
C ARG A 79 -8.26 29.50 19.02
N TYR A 80 -8.24 28.42 18.26
CA TYR A 80 -8.73 27.11 18.71
C TYR A 80 -7.61 26.08 18.60
N GLU A 81 -7.43 25.32 19.68
CA GLU A 81 -6.59 24.13 19.65
C GLU A 81 -7.40 22.98 19.03
N LEU A 82 -6.93 22.48 17.89
CA LEU A 82 -7.48 21.30 17.25
C LEU A 82 -6.92 20.06 17.95
N CYS A 83 -7.64 19.59 18.96
CA CYS A 83 -7.41 18.30 19.58
C CYS A 83 -8.33 17.25 18.93
N ASN A 84 -7.99 16.77 17.74
CA ASN A 84 -8.70 15.62 17.17
C ASN A 84 -7.81 14.38 17.27
N THR A 85 -8.09 13.54 18.25
CA THR A 85 -7.40 12.26 18.43
C THR A 85 -7.92 11.26 17.41
N ASP A 86 -7.17 11.05 16.32
CA ASP A 86 -7.47 10.01 15.33
C ASP A 86 -6.57 8.79 15.53
N LEU A 87 -7.06 7.83 16.32
CA LEU A 87 -6.33 6.59 16.58
C LEU A 87 -6.06 5.76 15.31
N ARG A 88 -6.88 5.91 14.25
CA ARG A 88 -6.64 5.18 12.99
C ARG A 88 -5.43 5.75 12.26
N ALA A 89 -5.30 7.08 12.23
CA ALA A 89 -4.12 7.73 11.69
C ALA A 89 -2.85 7.32 12.47
N ALA A 90 -2.92 7.28 13.81
CA ALA A 90 -1.82 6.82 14.65
C ALA A 90 -1.40 5.37 14.34
N LEU A 91 -2.36 4.45 14.20
CA LEU A 91 -2.07 3.06 13.85
C LEU A 91 -1.40 2.92 12.48
N ARG A 92 -1.86 3.66 11.48
CA ARG A 92 -1.27 3.62 10.13
C ARG A 92 0.15 4.19 10.10
N ALA A 93 0.40 5.26 10.85
CA ALA A 93 1.75 5.81 11.00
C ALA A 93 2.70 4.78 11.63
N LEU A 94 2.30 4.11 12.71
CA LEU A 94 3.08 3.04 13.34
C LEU A 94 3.32 1.86 12.40
N GLU A 95 2.31 1.47 11.61
CA GLU A 95 2.42 0.40 10.61
C GLU A 95 3.44 0.76 9.52
N MET A 96 3.43 2.00 9.01
CA MET A 96 4.41 2.47 8.02
C MET A 96 5.84 2.40 8.55
N ILE A 97 6.06 2.92 9.76
CA ILE A 97 7.38 2.90 10.42
C ILE A 97 7.83 1.45 10.65
N GLY A 98 6.94 0.61 11.19
CA GLY A 98 7.25 -0.78 11.50
C GLY A 98 7.54 -1.64 10.27
N LYS A 99 6.81 -1.42 9.16
CA LYS A 99 7.09 -2.10 7.87
C LYS A 99 8.44 -1.69 7.28
N HIS A 100 8.82 -0.41 7.40
CA HIS A 100 10.10 0.07 6.89
C HIS A 100 11.29 -0.53 7.66
N ILE A 101 11.19 -0.62 9.00
CA ILE A 101 12.23 -1.22 9.86
C ILE A 101 12.18 -2.77 9.83
N ALA A 102 11.18 -3.36 9.17
CA ALA A 102 10.91 -4.80 9.17
C ALA A 102 10.71 -5.36 10.59
N VAL A 103 9.95 -4.65 11.43
CA VAL A 103 9.55 -5.11 12.76
C VAL A 103 8.71 -6.38 12.62
N GLN A 104 9.09 -7.44 13.35
CA GLN A 104 8.46 -8.76 13.25
C GLN A 104 6.93 -8.75 13.46
N ALA A 105 6.41 -7.81 14.26
CA ALA A 105 4.98 -7.62 14.49
C ALA A 105 4.17 -7.31 13.21
N PHE A 106 4.82 -6.81 12.16
CA PHE A 106 4.20 -6.52 10.87
C PHE A 106 4.58 -7.52 9.78
N SER A 107 5.33 -8.58 10.11
CA SER A 107 5.66 -9.63 9.16
C SER A 107 4.45 -10.51 8.89
N GLN A 108 4.06 -10.62 7.62
CA GLN A 108 3.02 -11.55 7.20
C GLN A 108 3.62 -12.94 7.03
N LYS A 109 3.16 -13.91 7.83
CA LYS A 109 3.46 -15.33 7.58
C LYS A 109 2.61 -15.79 6.40
N VAL A 110 3.24 -16.09 5.28
CA VAL A 110 2.57 -16.65 4.11
C VAL A 110 2.95 -18.12 4.02
N GLU A 111 2.02 -19.00 4.34
CA GLU A 111 2.16 -20.44 4.08
C GLU A 111 1.77 -20.71 2.62
N VAL A 112 2.75 -21.11 1.82
CA VAL A 112 2.51 -21.43 0.41
C VAL A 112 2.53 -22.94 0.25
N THR A 113 1.35 -23.54 0.13
CA THR A 113 1.20 -24.96 -0.17
C THR A 113 1.18 -25.16 -1.68
N HIS A 114 2.32 -25.52 -2.27
CA HIS A 114 2.36 -25.95 -3.66
C HIS A 114 2.14 -27.46 -3.76
N THR A 115 1.08 -27.90 -4.43
CA THR A 115 1.08 -29.22 -5.06
C THR A 115 1.79 -29.07 -6.40
N HIS A 116 3.03 -29.55 -6.53
CA HIS A 116 3.72 -29.44 -7.80
C HIS A 116 2.99 -30.29 -8.84
N HIS A 117 2.59 -29.69 -9.95
CA HIS A 117 2.02 -30.42 -11.10
C HIS A 117 2.96 -31.54 -11.56
N LEU A 118 4.28 -31.35 -11.38
CA LEU A 118 5.31 -32.36 -11.57
C LEU A 118 5.14 -33.57 -10.62
N GLU A 119 4.82 -33.36 -9.35
CA GLU A 119 4.58 -34.46 -8.41
C GLU A 119 3.35 -35.27 -8.82
N GLN A 120 2.28 -34.61 -9.27
CA GLN A 120 1.09 -35.28 -9.80
C GLN A 120 1.39 -36.07 -11.09
N LEU A 121 2.18 -35.49 -12.01
CA LEU A 121 2.60 -36.17 -13.24
C LEU A 121 3.56 -37.33 -12.97
N LEU A 122 4.48 -37.19 -12.02
CA LEU A 122 5.40 -38.25 -11.61
C LEU A 122 4.66 -39.40 -10.93
N ALA A 123 3.72 -39.09 -10.04
CA ALA A 123 2.86 -40.10 -9.40
C ALA A 123 2.00 -40.84 -10.44
N LYS A 124 1.43 -40.12 -11.42
CA LYS A 124 0.67 -40.71 -12.51
C LYS A 124 1.53 -41.57 -13.44
N ARG A 125 2.77 -41.17 -13.71
CA ARG A 125 3.69 -41.94 -14.55
C ARG A 125 4.16 -43.21 -13.82
N ALA A 126 4.43 -43.12 -12.53
CA ALA A 126 4.82 -44.27 -11.71
C ALA A 126 3.73 -45.35 -11.72
N SER A 127 2.45 -44.97 -11.54
CA SER A 127 1.35 -45.95 -11.56
C SER A 127 1.15 -46.60 -12.93
N GLN A 128 1.37 -45.87 -14.02
CA GLN A 128 1.30 -46.42 -15.38
C GLN A 128 2.40 -47.44 -15.66
N VAL A 129 3.61 -47.20 -15.13
CA VAL A 129 4.73 -48.14 -15.26
C VAL A 129 4.47 -49.43 -14.49
N GLU A 130 3.94 -49.34 -13.27
CA GLU A 130 3.56 -50.52 -12.48
C GLU A 130 2.48 -51.35 -13.16
N GLN A 131 1.43 -50.70 -13.69
CA GLN A 131 0.37 -51.39 -14.42
C GLN A 131 0.88 -52.10 -15.69
N ALA A 132 1.82 -51.47 -16.40
CA ALA A 132 2.44 -52.07 -17.58
C ALA A 132 3.37 -53.24 -17.23
N ALA A 133 4.07 -53.18 -16.09
CA ALA A 133 4.90 -54.27 -15.60
C ALA A 133 4.05 -55.49 -15.20
N ASN A 134 2.98 -55.28 -14.44
CA ASN A 134 2.09 -56.37 -14.01
C ASN A 134 1.40 -57.06 -15.18
N ARG A 135 0.89 -56.30 -16.17
CA ARG A 135 0.31 -56.89 -17.39
C ARG A 135 1.30 -57.73 -18.20
N LYS A 136 2.59 -57.36 -18.21
CA LYS A 136 3.62 -58.15 -18.90
C LYS A 136 3.92 -59.45 -18.18
N LEU A 137 3.89 -59.46 -16.85
CA LEU A 137 4.04 -60.67 -16.05
C LEU A 137 2.88 -61.64 -16.29
N GLU A 138 1.64 -61.13 -16.33
CA GLU A 138 0.43 -61.92 -16.63
C GLU A 138 0.40 -62.54 -18.04
N LEU A 139 1.22 -62.05 -18.98
CA LEU A 139 1.31 -62.57 -20.35
C LEU A 139 2.45 -63.58 -20.55
N VAL A 140 3.27 -63.81 -19.52
CA VAL A 140 4.45 -64.70 -19.56
C VAL A 140 4.21 -66.00 -18.78
N GLU A 141 3.17 -66.06 -17.95
CA GLU A 141 2.61 -67.31 -17.37
C GLU A 141 1.59 -67.97 -18.32
#